data_AF-A0A3E1EQJ3-F1
#
_entry.id   AF-A0A3E1EQJ3-F1
#
_cell.length_a   1.000
_cell.length_b   1.000
_cell.length_c   1.000
_cell.angle_alpha   90.00
_cell.angle_beta   90.00
_cell.angle_gamma   90.00
#
_symmetry.space_group_name_H-M   'P 1'
#
loop_
_entity.id
_entity.type
_entity.pdbx_description
1 polymer ?
#
loop_
_entity_poly.entity_id
_entity_poly.type
_entity_poly.pdbx_seq_one_letter_code
_entity_poly.pdbx_strand_id
1 'polypeptide(L)' 'MKVYLLTHEYEDEFGEKIKFIGIFSTVEMAENVIMSLKPKPGFCDHPEGFEISEQTLDLVGWQEGFDKW' A
#
# COMPACT_ATOMS: atom_id res chain seq x y z
N MET A 1 -10.63 -4.05 15.41
CA MET A 1 -10.06 -5.17 14.62
C MET A 1 -8.84 -4.64 13.89
N LYS A 2 -7.74 -5.41 13.82
CA LYS A 2 -6.56 -5.00 13.04
C LYS A 2 -6.76 -5.41 11.58
N VAL A 3 -6.29 -4.57 10.66
CA VAL A 3 -6.23 -4.84 9.22
C VAL A 3 -4.88 -4.37 8.68
N TYR A 4 -4.50 -4.83 7.50
CA TYR A 4 -3.18 -4.61 6.91
C TYR A 4 -3.36 -3.98 5.54
N LEU A 5 -2.96 -2.72 5.42
CA LEU A 5 -2.96 -1.98 4.17
C LEU A 5 -1.69 -2.34 3.39
N LEU A 6 -1.86 -2.77 2.13
CA LEU A 6 -0.75 -3.01 1.21
C LEU A 6 -0.72 -1.90 0.16
N THR A 7 0.41 -1.20 0.09
CA THR A 7 0.73 -0.24 -0.98
C THR A 7 1.98 -0.68 -1.74
N HIS A 8 2.17 -0.11 -2.93
CA HIS A 8 3.44 -0.15 -3.65
C HIS A 8 3.84 1.26 -4.03
N GLU A 9 5.06 1.64 -3.66
CA GLU A 9 5.57 3.00 -3.76
C GLU A 9 6.95 2.99 -4.43
N TYR A 10 7.13 3.88 -5.41
CA TYR A 10 8.42 4.14 -6.04
C TYR A 10 8.46 5.57 -6.56
N GLU A 11 9.65 6.11 -6.79
CA GLU A 11 9.85 7.45 -7.34
C GLU A 11 10.46 7.38 -8.74
N ASP A 12 9.95 8.19 -9.66
CA ASP A 12 10.52 8.39 -10.98
C ASP A 12 10.77 9.88 -11.28
N GLU A 13 11.21 10.20 -12.50
CA GLU A 13 11.49 11.59 -12.92
C GLU A 13 10.26 12.51 -12.88
N PHE A 14 9.05 11.93 -12.78
CA PHE A 14 7.78 12.63 -12.64
C PHE A 14 7.24 12.57 -11.20
N GLY A 15 8.07 12.20 -10.23
CA GLY A 15 7.78 12.17 -8.80
C GLY A 15 7.26 10.83 -8.28
N GLU A 16 6.74 10.88 -7.06
CA GLU A 16 6.27 9.72 -6.31
C GLU A 16 5.06 9.05 -6.98
N LYS A 17 5.10 7.72 -7.07
CA LYS A 17 4.04 6.85 -7.57
C LYS A 17 3.60 5.92 -6.46
N ILE A 18 2.37 6.10 -6.00
CA ILE A 18 1.75 5.25 -4.98
C ILE A 18 0.63 4.44 -5.63
N LYS A 19 0.64 3.13 -5.38
CA LYS A 19 -0.40 2.19 -5.79
C LYS A 19 -1.03 1.58 -4.56
N PHE A 20 -2.32 1.83 -4.35
CA PHE A 20 -3.12 1.04 -3.42
C PHE A 20 -3.37 -0.35 -4.00
N ILE A 21 -3.02 -1.41 -3.26
CA ILE A 21 -3.22 -2.79 -3.69
C ILE A 21 -4.42 -3.41 -2.99
N GLY A 22 -4.53 -3.25 -1.67
CA GLY A 22 -5.65 -3.81 -0.92
C GLY A 22 -5.53 -3.68 0.59
N ILE A 23 -6.58 -4.10 1.28
CA ILE A 23 -6.65 -4.22 2.75
C ILE A 23 -6.92 -5.68 3.09
N PHE A 24 -6.15 -6.23 4.01
CA PHE A 24 -6.20 -7.63 4.40
C PHE A 24 -6.52 -7.79 5.89
N SER A 25 -7.19 -8.88 6.26
CA SER A 25 -7.49 -9.19 7.65
C SER A 25 -6.29 -9.75 8.42
N THR A 26 -5.28 -10.26 7.72
CA THR A 26 -4.03 -10.75 8.32
C THR A 26 -2.83 -10.32 7.47
N VAL A 27 -1.65 -10.27 8.10
CA VAL A 27 -0.39 -9.89 7.41
C VAL A 27 0.01 -10.94 6.37
N GLU A 28 -0.20 -12.22 6.66
CA GLU A 28 0.17 -13.33 5.78
C GLU A 28 -0.61 -13.29 4.45
N MET A 29 -1.86 -12.81 4.47
CA MET A 29 -2.64 -12.61 3.24
C MET A 29 -2.02 -11.51 2.36
N ALA A 30 -1.54 -10.43 2.98
CA ALA A 30 -0.85 -9.35 2.25
C ALA A 30 0.47 -9.84 1.67
N GLU A 31 1.27 -10.60 2.44
CA GLU A 31 2.52 -11.20 1.98
C GLU A 31 2.33 -12.16 0.79
N ASN A 32 1.28 -12.98 0.82
CA ASN A 32 0.93 -13.85 -0.30
C ASN A 32 0.61 -13.06 -1.58
N VAL A 33 -0.08 -11.92 -1.45
CA VAL A 33 -0.35 -11.04 -2.58
C VAL A 33 0.94 -10.41 -3.10
N ILE A 34 1.84 -9.95 -2.22
CA ILE A 34 3.17 -9.45 -2.64
C ILE A 34 3.89 -10.50 -3.49
N MET A 35 3.99 -11.75 -3.02
CA MET A 35 4.65 -12.82 -3.78
C MET A 35 4.03 -13.04 -5.16
N SER A 36 2.70 -12.89 -5.28
CA SER A 36 1.98 -13.04 -6.56
C SER A 36 2.15 -11.85 -7.52
N LEU A 37 2.33 -10.64 -6.99
CA LEU A 37 2.42 -9.39 -7.75
C LEU A 37 3.85 -9.02 -8.12
N LYS A 38 4.83 -9.38 -7.29
CA LYS A 38 6.26 -9.10 -7.50
C LYS A 38 6.78 -9.42 -8.91
N PRO A 39 6.37 -10.51 -9.60
CA PRO A 39 6.84 -10.78 -10.96
C PRO A 39 6.05 -10.08 -12.08
N LYS A 40 5.02 -9.28 -11.77
CA LYS A 40 4.21 -8.59 -12.79
C LYS A 40 4.93 -7.35 -13.34
N PRO A 41 4.65 -6.93 -14.59
CA PRO A 41 5.25 -5.74 -15.19
C PRO A 41 5.08 -4.49 -14.31
N GLY A 42 6.13 -3.67 -14.21
CA GLY A 42 6.18 -2.50 -13.34
C GLY A 42 6.54 -2.83 -11.89
N PHE A 43 5.94 -3.87 -11.29
CA PHE A 43 6.32 -4.30 -9.93
C PHE A 43 7.67 -5.01 -9.90
N CYS A 44 8.03 -5.76 -10.94
CA CYS A 44 9.32 -6.43 -11.04
C CYS A 44 10.50 -5.46 -11.17
N ASP A 45 10.24 -4.25 -11.65
CA ASP A 45 11.25 -3.20 -11.82
C ASP A 45 11.54 -2.47 -10.49
N HIS A 46 10.58 -2.52 -9.55
CA HIS A 46 10.66 -1.94 -8.21
C HIS A 46 10.21 -2.95 -7.13
N PRO A 47 10.90 -4.09 -6.98
CA PRO A 47 10.46 -5.21 -6.14
C PRO A 47 10.46 -4.90 -4.64
N GLU A 48 11.16 -3.86 -4.20
CA GLU A 48 11.24 -3.34 -2.84
C GLU A 48 10.15 -2.33 -2.50
N GLY A 49 9.38 -1.86 -3.49
CA GLY A 49 8.38 -0.81 -3.27
C GLY A 49 7.14 -1.24 -2.49
N PHE A 50 6.98 -2.54 -2.17
CA PHE A 50 5.81 -3.03 -1.43
C PHE A 50 5.92 -2.72 0.06
N GLU A 51 4.88 -2.10 0.63
CA GLU A 51 4.80 -1.74 2.05
C GLU A 51 3.52 -2.30 2.67
N ILE A 52 3.63 -2.92 3.87
CA ILE A 52 2.47 -3.38 4.65
C ILE A 52 2.36 -2.52 5.92
N SER A 53 1.30 -1.73 5.99
CA SER A 53 0.97 -0.92 7.16
C SER A 53 -0.15 -1.55 7.99
N GLU A 54 0.10 -1.80 9.28
CA GLU A 54 -0.96 -2.20 10.23
C GLU A 54 -1.89 -1.01 10.50
N GLN A 55 -3.20 -1.23 10.42
CA GLN A 55 -4.24 -0.24 10.62
C GLN A 55 -5.34 -0.78 11.53
N THR A 56 -6.11 0.12 12.15
CA THR A 56 -7.32 -0.23 12.91
C THR A 56 -8.54 -0.07 12.02
N LEU A 57 -9.33 -1.13 11.87
CA LEU A 57 -10.61 -1.07 11.15
C LEU A 57 -11.56 -0.08 11.85
N ASP A 58 -12.30 0.67 11.04
CA ASP A 58 -13.26 1.71 11.46
C ASP A 58 -12.63 2.91 12.20
N LEU A 59 -11.31 3.08 12.11
CA LEU A 59 -10.63 4.26 12.60
C LEU A 59 -10.71 5.38 11.55
N VAL A 60 -11.17 6.56 11.97
CA VAL A 60 -11.10 7.77 11.13
C VAL A 60 -9.70 8.36 11.25
N GLY A 61 -8.90 8.24 10.18
CA GLY A 61 -7.53 8.76 10.14
C GLY A 61 -7.49 10.29 10.11
N TRP A 62 -7.85 10.89 8.97
CA TRP A 62 -7.82 12.34 8.80
C TRP A 62 -9.16 12.97 9.19
N GLN A 63 -9.15 13.85 10.18
CA GLN A 63 -10.37 14.47 10.74
C GLN A 63 -10.41 15.98 10.58
N GLU A 64 -9.28 16.59 10.24
CA GLU A 64 -9.04 18.03 10.24
C GLU A 64 -9.63 18.74 9.01
N GLY A 65 -10.08 17.98 7.99
CA GLY A 65 -10.43 18.51 6.68
C GLY A 65 -9.17 18.89 5.87
N PHE A 66 -9.32 19.29 4.61
CA PHE A 66 -8.19 19.65 3.74
C PHE A 66 -8.23 21.14 3.41
N ASP A 67 -7.04 21.76 3.35
CA ASP A 67 -6.93 23.16 2.95
C ASP A 67 -7.48 23.35 1.53
N LYS A 68 -8.26 24.41 1.36
CA LYS A 68 -8.67 24.87 0.05
C LYS A 68 -7.57 25.79 -0.47
N TRP A 69 -6.93 25.34 -1.54
CA TRP A 69 -6.05 26.17 -2.38
C TRP A 69 -6.82 27.40 -2.90
#